data_AF-A0A6M3KI37-F1
#
_entry.id   AF-A0A6M3KI37-F1
#
_cell.length_a   1.000
_cell.length_b   1.000
_cell.length_c   1.000
_cell.angle_alpha   90.00
_cell.angle_beta   90.00
_cell.angle_gamma   90.00
#
_symmetry.space_group_name_H-M   'P 1'
#
loop_
_entity.id
_entity.type
_entity.pdbx_description
1 polymer ?
#
loop_
_entity_poly.entity_id
_entity_poly.type
_entity_poly.pdbx_seq_one_letter_code
_entity_poly.pdbx_strand_id
1 'polypeptide(L)'
;MEIKELVTESHNTATEKGWWDIIKSPLEIYMLIVSEITEAAECARDIDTEPIWISEVGKPEGEAVELADAVIRIADWFGHKGWDLEKALRLKMEYNKFRSYRHGNKKY
;
A
#
# COMPACT_ATOMS: atom_id res chain seq x y z
N MET A 1 0.95 6.31 14.20
CA MET A 1 0.93 4.88 13.87
C MET A 1 2.34 4.47 13.52
N GLU A 2 2.90 3.54 14.27
CA GLU A 2 4.17 2.87 13.97
C GLU A 2 3.98 1.83 12.86
N ILE A 3 5.04 1.44 12.14
CA ILE A 3 4.94 0.43 11.06
C ILE A 3 4.40 -0.91 11.60
N LYS A 4 4.79 -1.28 12.83
CA LYS A 4 4.29 -2.48 13.49
C LYS A 4 2.79 -2.41 13.77
N GLU A 5 2.30 -1.24 14.18
CA GLU A 5 0.87 -1.00 14.41
C GLU A 5 0.11 -1.10 13.09
N LEU A 6 0.62 -0.46 12.02
CA LEU A 6 0.05 -0.55 10.68
C LEU A 6 -0.14 -2.00 10.22
N VAL A 7 0.90 -2.84 10.32
CA VAL A 7 0.82 -4.26 9.94
C VAL A 7 -0.20 -5.01 10.79
N THR A 8 -0.19 -4.78 12.10
CA THR A 8 -1.08 -5.48 13.03
C THR A 8 -2.55 -5.09 12.80
N GLU A 9 -2.84 -3.80 12.72
CA GLU A 9 -4.18 -3.28 12.51
C GLU A 9 -4.74 -3.68 11.13
N SER A 10 -3.93 -3.56 10.08
CA SER A 10 -4.35 -3.94 8.71
C SER A 10 -4.69 -5.42 8.65
N HIS A 11 -3.82 -6.29 9.18
CA HIS A 11 -4.03 -7.73 9.11
C HIS A 11 -5.19 -8.23 9.99
N ASN A 12 -5.31 -7.69 11.21
CA ASN A 12 -6.41 -8.03 12.10
C ASN A 12 -7.75 -7.60 11.49
N THR A 13 -7.83 -6.37 10.96
CA THR A 13 -9.04 -5.89 10.29
C THR A 13 -9.41 -6.76 9.10
N ALA A 14 -8.43 -7.12 8.25
CA ALA A 14 -8.67 -7.98 7.09
C ALA A 14 -9.21 -9.36 7.52
N THR A 15 -8.63 -9.94 8.57
CA THR A 15 -9.04 -11.23 9.14
C THR A 15 -10.44 -11.16 9.74
N GLU A 16 -10.75 -10.13 10.55
CA GLU A 16 -12.06 -9.92 11.16
C GLU A 16 -13.17 -9.73 10.12
N LYS A 17 -12.83 -9.18 8.94
CA LYS A 17 -13.75 -9.01 7.81
C LYS A 17 -13.85 -10.23 6.90
N GLY A 18 -13.17 -11.34 7.23
CA GLY A 18 -13.24 -12.60 6.50
C GLY A 18 -12.43 -12.61 5.19
N TRP A 19 -11.55 -11.62 4.95
CA TRP A 19 -10.75 -11.57 3.72
C TRP A 19 -9.77 -12.75 3.59
N TRP A 20 -9.45 -13.40 4.70
CA TRP A 20 -8.57 -14.57 4.77
C TRP A 20 -9.31 -15.90 4.96
N ASP A 21 -10.64 -15.92 4.94
CA ASP A 21 -11.45 -17.15 4.99
C ASP A 21 -11.19 -18.04 3.75
N ILE A 22 -10.89 -17.41 2.62
CA ILE A 22 -10.42 -18.04 1.40
C ILE A 22 -8.99 -17.60 1.14
N ILE A 23 -8.06 -18.55 1.20
CA ILE A 23 -6.65 -18.31 0.93
C ILE A 23 -6.47 -17.94 -0.54
N LYS A 24 -5.99 -16.72 -0.78
CA LYS A 24 -5.64 -16.21 -2.10
C LYS A 24 -4.18 -16.54 -2.41
N SER A 25 -3.89 -16.77 -3.68
CA SER A 25 -2.51 -16.86 -4.15
C SER A 25 -1.78 -15.52 -4.00
N PRO A 26 -0.44 -15.52 -3.91
CA PRO A 26 0.33 -14.26 -3.92
C PRO A 26 0.01 -13.37 -5.13
N LEU A 27 -0.26 -13.96 -6.30
CA LEU A 27 -0.57 -13.19 -7.51
C LEU A 27 -1.90 -12.43 -7.39
N GLU A 28 -2.92 -13.04 -6.79
CA GLU A 28 -4.20 -12.36 -6.52
C GLU A 28 -4.00 -11.19 -5.56
N ILE A 29 -3.22 -11.38 -4.49
CA ILE A 29 -2.90 -10.29 -3.55
C ILE A 29 -2.14 -9.16 -4.26
N TYR A 30 -1.19 -9.48 -5.14
CA TYR A 30 -0.47 -8.45 -5.91
C TYR A 30 -1.40 -7.68 -6.84
N MET A 31 -2.38 -8.35 -7.47
CA MET A 31 -3.36 -7.66 -8.32
C MET A 31 -4.32 -6.80 -7.52
N LEU A 32 -4.68 -7.18 -6.29
CA LEU A 32 -5.43 -6.31 -5.37
C LEU A 32 -4.63 -5.08 -4.93
N ILE A 33 -3.30 -5.16 -4.82
CA ILE A 33 -2.48 -3.96 -4.56
C ILE A 33 -2.45 -3.08 -5.82
N VAL A 34 -2.33 -3.69 -7.00
CA VAL A 34 -2.33 -2.97 -8.27
C VAL A 34 -3.65 -2.24 -8.53
N SER A 35 -4.80 -2.80 -8.13
CA SER A 35 -6.08 -2.09 -8.28
C SER A 35 -6.09 -0.75 -7.57
N GLU A 36 -5.49 -0.64 -6.38
CA GLU A 36 -5.43 0.64 -5.64
C GLU A 36 -4.53 1.66 -6.34
N ILE A 37 -3.45 1.17 -6.95
CA ILE A 37 -2.60 2.02 -7.78
C ILE A 37 -3.37 2.51 -9.01
N THR A 38 -4.29 1.72 -9.56
CA THR A 38 -5.15 2.18 -10.65
C THR A 38 -6.18 3.20 -10.16
N GLU A 39 -6.77 3.03 -8.98
CA GLU A 39 -7.68 4.02 -8.38
C GLU A 39 -6.96 5.35 -8.12
N ALA A 40 -5.74 5.31 -7.57
CA ALA A 40 -4.90 6.50 -7.43
C ALA A 40 -4.58 7.15 -8.79
N ALA A 41 -4.28 6.36 -9.81
CA ALA A 41 -4.04 6.86 -11.16
C ALA A 41 -5.30 7.49 -11.79
N GLU A 42 -6.50 7.01 -11.43
CA GLU A 42 -7.75 7.63 -11.86
C GLU A 42 -7.95 8.98 -11.20
N CYS A 43 -7.71 9.10 -9.88
CA CYS A 43 -7.74 10.38 -9.16
C CYS A 43 -6.75 11.40 -9.74
N ALA A 44 -5.54 10.97 -10.07
CA ALA A 44 -4.49 11.85 -10.62
C ALA A 44 -4.83 12.45 -12.00
N ARG A 45 -5.89 11.98 -12.67
CA ARG A 45 -6.39 12.61 -13.91
C ARG A 45 -7.13 13.92 -13.67
N ASP A 46 -7.63 14.13 -12.47
CA ASP A 46 -8.31 15.35 -12.06
C ASP A 46 -7.33 16.25 -11.30
N ILE A 47 -6.80 17.27 -12.00
CA ILE A 47 -5.74 18.14 -11.46
C ILE A 47 -6.22 19.09 -10.36
N ASP A 48 -7.53 19.25 -10.20
CA ASP A 48 -8.14 20.19 -9.26
C ASP A 48 -8.74 19.51 -8.02
N THR A 49 -8.55 18.19 -7.88
CA THR A 49 -9.06 17.42 -6.73
C THR A 49 -8.09 17.43 -5.56
N GLU A 50 -8.60 17.69 -4.36
CA GLU A 50 -7.82 17.60 -3.12
C GLU A 50 -7.29 16.17 -2.92
N PRO A 51 -6.04 15.98 -2.44
CA PRO A 51 -5.45 14.66 -2.28
C PRO A 51 -6.20 13.80 -1.26
N ILE A 52 -6.96 14.42 -0.36
CA ILE A 52 -7.84 13.78 0.62
C ILE A 52 -9.12 14.62 0.76
N TRP A 53 -10.28 14.01 0.54
CA TRP A 53 -11.58 14.60 0.81
C TRP A 53 -12.58 13.54 1.32
N ILE A 54 -13.73 13.98 1.82
CA ILE A 54 -14.78 13.08 2.32
C ILE A 54 -15.98 13.16 1.37
N SER A 55 -16.36 12.02 0.81
CA SER A 55 -17.54 11.91 -0.06
C SER A 55 -18.86 12.20 0.65
N GLU A 56 -19.92 12.39 -0.13
CA GLU A 56 -21.28 12.58 0.39
C GLU A 56 -21.75 11.43 1.30
N VAL A 57 -21.18 10.23 1.12
CA VAL A 57 -21.46 9.04 1.94
C VAL A 57 -20.50 8.86 3.11
N GLY A 58 -19.60 9.82 3.36
CA GLY A 58 -18.65 9.80 4.47
C GLY A 58 -17.40 8.94 4.25
N LYS A 59 -17.18 8.42 3.03
CA LYS A 59 -15.97 7.65 2.69
C LYS A 59 -14.82 8.63 2.38
N PRO A 60 -13.61 8.44 2.95
CA PRO A 60 -12.42 9.17 2.52
C PRO A 60 -12.05 8.78 1.08
N GLU A 61 -11.72 9.77 0.26
CA GLU A 61 -11.43 9.65 -1.17
C GLU A 61 -10.23 10.56 -1.52
N GLY A 62 -9.67 10.38 -2.71
CA GLY A 62 -8.58 11.20 -3.25
C GLY A 62 -7.29 10.42 -3.46
N GLU A 63 -6.39 10.96 -4.27
CA GLU A 63 -5.16 10.25 -4.71
C GLU A 63 -4.33 9.72 -3.53
N ALA A 64 -4.20 10.51 -2.45
CA ALA A 64 -3.42 10.08 -1.29
C ALA A 64 -4.14 8.99 -0.47
N VAL A 65 -5.48 8.94 -0.50
CA VAL A 65 -6.26 7.87 0.15
C VAL A 65 -6.06 6.56 -0.58
N GLU A 66 -6.13 6.55 -1.91
CA GLU A 66 -5.95 5.32 -2.69
C GLU A 66 -4.51 4.78 -2.63
N LEU A 67 -3.51 5.68 -2.61
CA LEU A 67 -2.13 5.28 -2.32
C LEU A 67 -1.97 4.72 -0.90
N ALA A 68 -2.68 5.27 0.09
CA ALA A 68 -2.68 4.73 1.44
C ALA A 68 -3.35 3.35 1.48
N ASP A 69 -4.39 3.10 0.68
CA ASP A 69 -5.05 1.80 0.61
C ASP A 69 -4.12 0.72 0.01
N ALA A 70 -3.29 1.10 -0.97
CA ALA A 70 -2.21 0.24 -1.45
C ALA A 70 -1.20 -0.12 -0.33
N VAL A 71 -0.83 0.85 0.51
CA VAL A 71 0.06 0.64 1.66
C VAL A 71 -0.58 -0.29 2.69
N ILE A 72 -1.88 -0.15 2.96
CA ILE A 72 -2.63 -1.01 3.88
C ILE A 72 -2.67 -2.44 3.36
N ARG A 73 -2.95 -2.67 2.06
CA ARG A 73 -2.91 -4.02 1.46
C ARG A 73 -1.52 -4.65 1.53
N ILE A 74 -0.45 -3.87 1.33
CA ILE A 74 0.92 -4.36 1.53
C ILE A 74 1.14 -4.75 2.99
N ALA A 75 0.71 -3.90 3.93
CA ALA A 75 0.87 -4.16 5.36
C ALA A 75 0.12 -5.41 5.83
N ASP A 76 -1.14 -5.59 5.40
CA ASP A 76 -1.92 -6.81 5.61
C ASP A 76 -1.18 -8.03 5.07
N TRP A 77 -0.65 -7.97 3.85
CA TRP A 77 0.11 -9.09 3.28
C TRP A 77 1.37 -9.44 4.11
N PHE A 78 2.10 -8.43 4.61
CA PHE A 78 3.22 -8.67 5.52
C PHE A 78 2.77 -9.33 6.82
N GLY A 79 1.63 -8.90 7.37
CA GLY A 79 1.00 -9.51 8.54
C GLY A 79 0.64 -10.97 8.31
N HIS A 80 -0.07 -11.26 7.22
CA HIS A 80 -0.43 -12.62 6.81
C HIS A 80 0.79 -13.53 6.64
N LYS A 81 1.91 -13.00 6.11
CA LYS A 81 3.14 -13.76 5.89
C LYS A 81 4.05 -13.84 7.12
N GLY A 82 3.74 -13.11 8.19
CA GLY A 82 4.61 -12.99 9.37
C GLY A 82 5.96 -12.33 9.06
N TRP A 83 5.99 -11.44 8.06
CA TRP A 83 7.21 -10.76 7.64
C TRP A 83 7.40 -9.43 8.38
N ASP A 84 8.66 -9.06 8.61
CA ASP A 84 9.02 -7.79 9.26
C ASP A 84 9.14 -6.68 8.21
N LEU A 85 8.06 -5.90 8.06
CA LEU A 85 7.99 -4.78 7.12
C LEU A 85 9.00 -3.68 7.45
N GLU A 86 9.15 -3.33 8.73
CA GLU A 86 10.06 -2.28 9.16
C GLU A 86 11.51 -2.63 8.85
N LYS A 87 11.93 -3.87 9.15
CA LYS A 87 13.26 -4.36 8.80
C LYS A 87 13.49 -4.38 7.29
N ALA A 88 12.51 -4.82 6.51
CA ALA A 88 12.61 -4.82 5.04
C ALA A 88 12.79 -3.41 4.48
N LEU A 89 11.99 -2.45 4.96
CA LEU A 89 12.09 -1.03 4.59
C LEU A 89 13.45 -0.45 4.97
N ARG A 90 13.89 -0.60 6.23
CA ARG A 90 15.18 -0.08 6.71
C ARG A 90 16.34 -0.59 5.88
N LEU A 91 16.43 -1.91 5.68
CA LEU A 91 17.49 -2.52 4.87
C LEU A 91 17.47 -1.99 3.42
N LYS A 92 16.28 -1.87 2.83
CA LYS A 92 16.13 -1.40 1.45
C LYS A 92 16.49 0.07 1.29
N MET A 93 16.07 0.91 2.23
CA MET A 93 16.37 2.34 2.25
C MET A 93 17.86 2.60 2.47
N GLU A 94 18.52 1.90 3.40
CA GLU A 94 19.97 2.01 3.58
C GLU A 94 20.73 1.61 2.31
N TYR A 95 20.36 0.49 1.68
CA TYR A 95 20.94 0.09 0.40
C TYR A 95 20.71 1.14 -0.69
N ASN A 96 19.54 1.80 -0.71
CA ASN A 96 19.22 2.86 -1.68
C ASN A 96 20.02 4.16 -1.46
N LYS A 97 20.72 4.36 -0.35
CA LYS A 97 21.62 5.51 -0.13
C LYS A 97 22.98 5.35 -0.82
N PHE A 98 23.51 4.12 -0.84
CA PHE A 98 24.78 3.79 -1.53
C PHE A 98 24.64 3.66 -3.03
N ARG A 99 23.43 3.93 -3.49
CA ARG A 99 22.99 3.73 -4.82
C ARG A 99 23.41 5.00 -5.63
N SER A 100 24.35 4.87 -6.56
CA SER A 100 24.69 5.83 -7.63
C SER A 100 23.49 6.58 -8.24
N TYR A 101 23.64 7.88 -8.49
CA TYR A 101 22.62 8.69 -9.16
C TYR A 101 22.06 8.02 -10.44
N ARG A 102 20.73 7.84 -10.51
CA ARG A 102 20.00 7.16 -11.61
C ARG A 102 20.59 5.79 -12.00
N HIS A 103 20.51 4.83 -11.09
CA HIS A 103 20.92 3.44 -11.32
C HIS A 103 20.55 2.87 -12.68
N GLY A 104 21.56 2.36 -13.37
CA GLY A 104 21.38 1.63 -14.63
C GLY A 104 21.00 2.52 -15.80
N ASN A 105 21.20 3.85 -15.70
CA ASN A 105 20.89 4.80 -16.78
C ASN A 105 19.43 4.71 -17.27
N LYS A 106 18.52 4.24 -16.39
CA LYS A 106 17.09 4.17 -16.70
C LYS A 106 16.59 5.59 -16.96
N LYS A 107 16.09 5.82 -18.18
CA LYS A 107 15.56 7.12 -18.64
C LYS A 107 14.12 7.36 -18.17
N TYR A 108 13.56 6.41 -17.43
CA TYR A 108 12.22 6.36 -16.86
C TYR A 108 12.28 5.54 -15.58
#